data_AF-A0A366HB66-F1
#
_entry.id   AF-A0A366HB66-F1
#
_cell.length_a   1.000
_cell.length_b   1.000
_cell.length_c   1.000
_cell.angle_alpha   90.00
_cell.angle_beta   90.00
_cell.angle_gamma   90.00
#
_symmetry.space_group_name_H-M   'P 1'
#
loop_
_entity.id
_entity.type
_entity.pdbx_description
1 polymer ?
#
loop_
_entity_poly.entity_id
_entity_poly.type
_entity_poly.pdbx_seq_one_letter_code
_entity_poly.pdbx_strand_id
1 'polypeptide(L)'
;MNATTAITEALPRWVTMWVLAAAVFYTGKVAMWMLTPAPKGGRDAVLTAGWWLAWPGMSLNGWSKWPARTKADAAGEREVGTLWLDGVRNILFGAALLWGVARLFTHPLAAGWVGMVGLIFLLHFGVFHLVTAFWGGLGLKVKPVMRNPLAATTLAEFWGQRWNTSFRDLAHRTLFIPVARRFGETGATWFVFAISGLVHELVISVPAGAGYGLPTAYFLVQGAGLILERRYCKLPTIIKHIRTVLFTAVPAFFLFHPPFVEGVMVPFFHAIGALP
;
A
#
# COMPACT_ATOMS: atom_id res chain seq x y z
N MET A 1 -29.77 -38.19 -2.15
CA MET A 1 -28.91 -37.27 -1.38
C MET A 1 -27.47 -37.69 -1.63
N ASN A 2 -26.77 -36.99 -2.51
CA ASN A 2 -25.43 -37.37 -2.95
C ASN A 2 -24.38 -36.68 -2.08
N ALA A 3 -23.66 -37.49 -1.29
CA ALA A 3 -22.56 -37.10 -0.41
C ALA A 3 -21.31 -36.53 -1.15
N THR A 4 -21.41 -36.29 -2.46
CA THR A 4 -20.37 -35.71 -3.33
C THR A 4 -20.59 -34.22 -3.63
N THR A 5 -21.63 -33.59 -3.06
CA THR A 5 -21.91 -32.15 -3.20
C THR A 5 -21.34 -31.29 -2.06
N ALA A 6 -20.51 -31.87 -1.18
CA ALA A 6 -19.95 -31.22 0.00
C ALA A 6 -18.40 -31.14 -0.02
N ILE A 7 -17.79 -31.04 -1.20
CA ILE A 7 -16.36 -30.78 -1.34
C ILE A 7 -16.18 -29.30 -1.69
N THR A 8 -15.90 -28.52 -0.63
CA THR A 8 -15.43 -27.12 -0.60
C THR A 8 -16.32 -26.09 -1.28
N GLU A 9 -17.16 -25.39 -0.51
CA GLU A 9 -17.47 -24.00 -0.85
C GLU A 9 -16.15 -23.23 -0.91
N ALA A 10 -15.64 -22.97 -2.12
CA ALA A 10 -14.49 -22.09 -2.29
C ALA A 10 -14.84 -20.72 -1.69
N LEU A 11 -13.97 -20.19 -0.84
CA LEU A 11 -14.15 -18.86 -0.25
C LEU A 11 -14.50 -17.83 -1.34
N PRO A 12 -15.40 -16.87 -1.08
CA PRO A 12 -15.67 -15.80 -2.03
C PRO A 12 -14.36 -15.15 -2.50
N ARG A 13 -14.27 -14.80 -3.79
CA ARG A 13 -13.03 -14.30 -4.42
C ARG A 13 -12.41 -13.12 -3.64
N TRP A 14 -13.24 -12.23 -3.12
CA TRP A 14 -12.78 -11.10 -2.31
C TRP A 14 -12.25 -11.51 -0.93
N VAL A 15 -12.80 -12.56 -0.32
CA VAL A 15 -12.25 -13.12 0.93
C VAL A 15 -10.87 -13.71 0.64
N THR A 16 -10.74 -14.49 -0.44
CA THR A 16 -9.46 -15.06 -0.88
C THR A 16 -8.42 -13.97 -1.12
N MET A 17 -8.79 -12.87 -1.78
CA MET A 17 -7.92 -11.70 -1.97
C MET A 17 -7.43 -11.12 -0.63
N TRP A 18 -8.33 -10.86 0.33
CA TRP A 18 -7.94 -10.31 1.63
C TRP A 18 -7.07 -11.27 2.45
N VAL A 19 -7.35 -12.57 2.40
CA VAL A 19 -6.52 -13.60 3.04
C VAL A 19 -5.11 -13.60 2.44
N LEU A 20 -4.98 -13.55 1.11
CA LEU A 20 -3.68 -13.47 0.43
C LEU A 20 -2.95 -12.16 0.75
N ALA A 21 -3.65 -11.03 0.75
CA ALA A 21 -3.08 -9.73 1.12
C ALA A 21 -2.55 -9.75 2.57
N ALA A 22 -3.32 -10.30 3.50
CA ALA A 22 -2.90 -10.48 4.90
C ALA A 22 -1.70 -11.42 5.02
N ALA A 23 -1.71 -12.55 4.29
CA ALA A 23 -0.60 -13.50 4.29
C ALA A 23 0.71 -12.85 3.79
N VAL A 24 0.65 -12.11 2.67
CA VAL A 24 1.81 -11.37 2.14
C VAL A 24 2.29 -10.31 3.13
N PHE A 25 1.37 -9.56 3.73
CA PHE A 25 1.68 -8.54 4.73
C PHE A 25 2.39 -9.14 5.96
N TYR A 26 1.82 -10.19 6.56
CA TYR A 26 2.43 -10.82 7.74
C TYR A 26 3.72 -11.56 7.42
N THR A 27 3.86 -12.13 6.21
CA THR A 27 5.14 -12.68 5.74
C THR A 27 6.21 -11.58 5.69
N GLY A 28 5.86 -10.40 5.18
CA GLY A 28 6.73 -9.22 5.21
C GLY A 28 7.11 -8.80 6.64
N LYS A 29 6.16 -8.80 7.57
CA LYS A 29 6.44 -8.53 8.99
C LYS A 29 7.40 -9.57 9.59
N VAL A 30 7.16 -10.86 9.37
CA VAL A 30 8.05 -11.93 9.83
C VAL A 30 9.46 -11.74 9.27
N ALA A 31 9.59 -11.46 7.97
CA ALA A 31 10.90 -11.21 7.35
C ALA A 31 11.63 -10.01 8.00
N MET A 32 10.93 -8.90 8.22
CA MET A 32 11.53 -7.72 8.85
C MET A 32 11.89 -7.94 10.33
N TRP A 33 11.07 -8.71 11.04
CA TRP A 33 11.35 -9.14 12.41
C TRP A 33 12.63 -9.97 12.48
N MET A 34 12.76 -10.98 11.61
CA MET A 34 13.94 -11.86 11.54
C MET A 34 15.21 -11.10 11.12
N LEU A 35 15.09 -10.17 10.17
CA LEU A 35 16.23 -9.41 9.67
C LEU A 35 16.69 -8.29 10.61
N THR A 36 15.87 -7.90 11.59
CA THR A 36 16.20 -6.85 12.55
C THR A 36 16.60 -7.48 13.88
N PRO A 37 17.87 -7.43 14.29
CA PRO A 37 18.28 -7.92 15.59
C PRO A 37 17.56 -7.19 16.73
N ALA A 38 17.29 -7.90 17.84
CA ALA A 38 16.82 -7.26 19.06
C ALA A 38 17.94 -6.36 19.62
N PRO A 39 17.62 -5.16 20.15
CA PRO A 39 18.62 -4.33 20.79
C PRO A 39 19.10 -4.97 22.10
N LYS A 40 20.25 -4.48 22.60
CA LYS A 40 20.74 -4.85 23.93
C LYS A 40 19.67 -4.51 24.99
N GLY A 41 19.28 -5.54 25.76
CA GLY A 41 18.19 -5.47 26.74
C GLY A 41 16.81 -5.92 26.24
N GLY A 42 16.72 -6.48 25.03
CA GLY A 42 15.46 -7.01 24.49
C GLY A 42 14.53 -5.92 23.93
N ARG A 43 13.33 -6.33 23.50
CA ARG A 43 12.29 -5.44 23.01
C ARG A 43 11.20 -5.28 24.06
N ASP A 44 10.65 -4.09 24.16
CA ASP A 44 9.44 -3.84 24.94
C ASP A 44 8.26 -4.68 24.39
N ALA A 45 7.56 -5.39 25.26
CA ALA A 45 6.49 -6.31 24.87
C ALA A 45 5.26 -5.58 24.31
N VAL A 46 4.92 -4.41 24.86
CA VAL A 46 3.76 -3.62 24.44
C VAL A 46 4.01 -3.02 23.06
N LEU A 47 5.19 -2.43 22.85
CA LEU A 47 5.58 -1.91 21.53
C LEU A 47 5.70 -3.02 20.49
N THR A 48 6.20 -4.19 20.89
CA THR A 48 6.24 -5.37 20.01
C THR A 48 4.83 -5.77 19.58
N ALA A 49 3.88 -5.90 20.51
CA ALA A 49 2.50 -6.23 20.20
C ALA A 49 1.84 -5.14 19.33
N GLY A 50 2.06 -3.87 19.66
CA GLY A 50 1.60 -2.72 18.88
C GLY A 50 2.11 -2.73 17.44
N TRP A 51 3.39 -3.08 17.25
CA TRP A 51 3.98 -3.20 15.92
C TRP A 51 3.36 -4.34 15.10
N TRP A 52 3.07 -5.49 15.73
CA TRP A 52 2.48 -6.64 15.05
C TRP A 52 1.02 -6.40 14.67
N LEU A 53 0.22 -5.86 15.60
CA LEU A 53 -1.25 -5.86 15.49
C LEU A 53 -1.83 -4.53 15.04
N ALA A 54 -1.15 -3.42 15.32
CA ALA A 54 -1.71 -2.08 15.20
C ALA A 54 -0.81 -1.10 14.42
N TRP A 55 0.23 -1.60 13.74
CA TRP A 55 1.09 -0.78 12.90
C TRP A 55 1.11 -1.28 11.44
N PRO A 56 0.68 -0.47 10.46
CA PRO A 56 0.70 -0.84 9.05
C PRO A 56 2.12 -0.81 8.43
N GLY A 57 3.13 -0.32 9.16
CA GLY A 57 4.51 -0.26 8.69
C GLY A 57 5.30 -1.56 8.86
N MET A 58 6.30 -1.78 7.99
CA MET A 58 7.22 -2.92 8.03
C MET A 58 8.52 -2.66 8.80
N SER A 59 8.90 -1.39 9.03
CA SER A 59 10.12 -1.07 9.76
C SER A 59 9.91 -1.21 11.28
N LEU A 60 10.86 -1.85 11.95
CA LEU A 60 10.94 -1.94 13.41
C LEU A 60 11.67 -0.75 14.06
N ASN A 61 12.15 0.19 13.26
CA ASN A 61 12.85 1.36 13.79
C ASN A 61 11.92 2.18 14.68
N GLY A 62 12.33 2.43 15.93
CA GLY A 62 11.53 3.15 16.92
C GLY A 62 10.50 2.31 17.68
N TRP A 63 10.39 1.00 17.40
CA TRP A 63 9.43 0.09 18.05
C TRP A 63 10.03 -0.79 19.14
N SER A 64 11.31 -0.61 19.48
CA SER A 64 11.98 -1.50 20.44
C SER A 64 11.92 -1.01 21.89
N LYS A 65 11.83 0.31 22.11
CA LYS A 65 11.80 0.94 23.44
C LYS A 65 10.96 2.20 23.36
N TRP A 66 10.25 2.51 24.45
CA TRP A 66 9.51 3.76 24.54
C TRP A 66 10.48 4.96 24.41
N PRO A 67 10.09 6.00 23.66
CA PRO A 67 10.86 7.21 23.60
C PRO A 67 10.92 7.82 25.01
N ALA A 68 12.06 8.42 25.35
CA ALA A 68 12.13 9.22 26.56
C ALA A 68 11.02 10.29 26.50
N ARG A 69 10.31 10.51 27.60
CA ARG A 69 9.26 11.52 27.69
C ARG A 69 9.88 12.91 27.63
N THR A 70 10.28 13.32 26.44
CA THR A 70 10.68 14.70 26.14
C THR A 70 9.41 15.51 25.90
N LYS A 71 9.40 16.78 26.28
CA LYS A 71 8.34 17.69 25.80
C LYS A 71 8.34 17.59 24.28
N ALA A 72 7.21 17.22 23.69
CA ALA A 72 7.05 17.33 22.25
C ALA A 72 7.31 18.79 21.89
N ASP A 73 8.13 19.02 20.87
CA ASP A 73 8.26 20.38 20.37
C ASP A 73 6.92 20.78 19.71
N ALA A 74 6.62 22.08 19.70
CA ALA A 74 5.37 22.58 19.12
C ALA A 74 5.21 22.18 17.63
N ALA A 75 6.31 21.87 16.95
CA ALA A 75 6.31 21.36 15.58
C ALA A 75 5.75 19.93 15.51
N GLY A 76 6.20 19.02 16.37
CA GLY A 76 5.70 17.65 16.44
C GLY A 76 4.24 17.56 16.85
N GLU A 77 3.79 18.39 17.80
CA GLU A 77 2.36 18.46 18.19
C GLU A 77 1.49 18.92 17.02
N ARG A 78 1.93 19.93 16.26
CA ARG A 78 1.25 20.38 15.05
C ARG A 78 1.22 19.30 13.98
N GLU A 79 2.32 18.58 13.76
CA GLU A 79 2.38 17.48 12.79
C GLU A 79 1.36 16.39 13.15
N VAL A 80 1.32 15.96 14.41
CA VAL A 80 0.33 14.98 14.89
C VAL A 80 -1.10 15.50 14.73
N GLY A 81 -1.36 16.76 15.08
CA GLY A 81 -2.66 17.40 14.89
C GLY A 81 -3.10 17.44 13.42
N THR A 82 -2.19 17.75 12.49
CA THR A 82 -2.49 17.73 11.05
C THR A 82 -2.81 16.32 10.56
N LEU A 83 -2.10 15.29 11.04
CA LEU A 83 -2.38 13.90 10.67
C LEU A 83 -3.75 13.43 11.17
N TRP A 84 -4.17 13.84 12.37
CA TRP A 84 -5.53 13.58 12.85
C TRP A 84 -6.58 14.19 11.93
N LEU A 85 -6.43 15.48 11.62
CA LEU A 85 -7.38 16.20 10.77
C LEU A 85 -7.43 15.63 9.35
N ASP A 86 -6.27 15.40 8.73
CA ASP A 86 -6.17 14.81 7.40
C ASP A 86 -6.77 13.40 7.38
N GLY A 87 -6.49 12.59 8.40
CA GLY A 87 -7.03 11.23 8.52
C GLY A 87 -8.56 11.24 8.60
N VAL A 88 -9.15 12.06 9.46
CA VAL A 88 -10.62 12.19 9.57
C VAL A 88 -11.22 12.69 8.26
N ARG A 89 -10.64 13.72 7.64
CA ARG A 89 -11.12 14.25 6.34
C ARG A 89 -11.10 13.16 5.26
N ASN A 90 -10.03 12.40 5.17
CA ASN A 90 -9.89 11.33 4.16
C ASN A 90 -10.81 10.14 4.44
N ILE A 91 -11.11 9.82 5.70
CA ILE A 91 -12.14 8.83 6.05
C ILE A 91 -13.51 9.29 5.57
N LEU A 92 -13.91 10.52 5.90
CA LEU A 92 -15.20 11.07 5.49
C LEU A 92 -15.32 11.14 3.96
N PHE A 93 -14.27 11.63 3.29
CA PHE A 93 -14.23 11.70 1.83
C PHE A 93 -14.27 10.30 1.20
N GLY A 94 -13.45 9.37 1.67
CA GLY A 94 -13.43 7.99 1.19
C GLY A 94 -14.76 7.27 1.42
N ALA A 95 -15.40 7.50 2.57
CA ALA A 95 -16.73 6.97 2.87
C ALA A 95 -17.82 7.56 1.97
N ALA A 96 -17.78 8.87 1.71
CA ALA A 96 -18.69 9.52 0.78
C ALA A 96 -18.54 8.97 -0.64
N LEU A 97 -17.31 8.71 -1.09
CA LEU A 97 -17.07 8.05 -2.37
C LEU A 97 -17.62 6.62 -2.40
N LEU A 98 -17.32 5.82 -1.36
CA LEU A 98 -17.61 4.39 -1.33
C LEU A 98 -19.10 4.07 -1.11
N TRP A 99 -19.76 4.70 -0.12
CA TRP A 99 -21.18 4.46 0.19
C TRP A 99 -22.14 5.50 -0.40
N GLY A 100 -21.63 6.57 -1.01
CA GLY A 100 -22.43 7.61 -1.66
C GLY A 100 -22.25 7.61 -3.17
N VAL A 101 -21.13 8.16 -3.63
CA VAL A 101 -20.89 8.46 -5.05
C VAL A 101 -20.82 7.20 -5.92
N ALA A 102 -20.26 6.09 -5.43
CA ALA A 102 -20.18 4.84 -6.19
C ALA A 102 -21.56 4.32 -6.63
N ARG A 103 -22.60 4.58 -5.84
CA ARG A 103 -23.99 4.17 -6.13
C ARG A 103 -24.64 4.96 -7.26
N LEU A 104 -24.05 6.09 -7.66
CA LEU A 104 -24.54 6.91 -8.76
C LEU A 104 -24.18 6.30 -10.13
N PHE A 105 -23.26 5.34 -10.16
CA PHE A 105 -22.79 4.70 -11.38
C PHE A 105 -23.54 3.39 -11.61
N THR A 106 -24.17 3.27 -12.79
CA THR A 106 -24.86 2.05 -13.21
C THR A 106 -23.90 1.00 -13.79
N HIS A 107 -22.79 1.44 -14.38
CA HIS A 107 -21.79 0.53 -14.92
C HIS A 107 -20.90 -0.05 -13.80
N PRO A 108 -20.78 -1.39 -13.66
CA PRO A 108 -20.09 -2.02 -12.53
C PRO A 108 -18.62 -1.63 -12.45
N LEU A 109 -17.93 -1.55 -13.60
CA LEU A 109 -16.54 -1.07 -13.65
C LEU A 109 -16.38 0.35 -13.06
N ALA A 110 -17.26 1.29 -13.41
CA ALA A 110 -17.17 2.67 -12.94
C ALA A 110 -17.49 2.77 -11.44
N ALA A 111 -18.56 2.10 -10.98
CA ALA A 111 -18.90 1.99 -9.57
C ALA A 111 -17.75 1.36 -8.76
N GLY A 112 -17.16 0.29 -9.28
CA GLY A 112 -16.01 -0.39 -8.71
C GLY A 112 -14.78 0.50 -8.60
N TRP A 113 -14.43 1.26 -9.65
CA TRP A 113 -13.32 2.21 -9.60
C TRP A 113 -13.53 3.31 -8.56
N VAL A 114 -14.73 3.92 -8.52
CA VAL A 114 -15.06 4.94 -7.51
C VAL A 114 -14.99 4.36 -6.10
N GLY A 115 -15.54 3.16 -5.89
CA GLY A 115 -15.45 2.44 -4.63
C GLY A 115 -14.02 2.12 -4.21
N MET A 116 -13.17 1.66 -5.14
CA MET A 116 -11.75 1.42 -4.87
C MET A 116 -10.99 2.69 -4.50
N VAL A 117 -11.22 3.80 -5.20
CA VAL A 117 -10.65 5.11 -4.84
C VAL A 117 -11.12 5.52 -3.44
N GLY A 118 -12.41 5.38 -3.14
CA GLY A 118 -12.97 5.62 -1.81
C GLY A 118 -12.30 4.78 -0.72
N LEU A 119 -12.12 3.49 -0.98
CA LEU A 119 -11.43 2.55 -0.08
C LEU A 119 -9.96 2.94 0.16
N ILE A 120 -9.25 3.38 -0.89
CA ILE A 120 -7.86 3.87 -0.77
C ILE A 120 -7.80 5.11 0.13
N PHE A 121 -8.69 6.09 -0.06
CA PHE A 121 -8.76 7.27 0.80
C PHE A 121 -9.10 6.91 2.24
N LEU A 122 -10.12 6.07 2.45
CA LEU A 122 -10.56 5.65 3.78
C LEU A 122 -9.46 4.91 4.53
N LEU A 123 -8.83 3.92 3.90
CA LEU A 123 -7.86 3.06 4.57
C LEU A 123 -6.46 3.69 4.61
N HIS A 124 -5.88 3.99 3.45
CA HIS A 124 -4.46 4.33 3.32
C HIS A 124 -4.15 5.78 3.70
N PHE A 125 -5.06 6.70 3.40
CA PHE A 125 -4.92 8.12 3.72
C PHE A 125 -5.72 8.53 4.96
N GLY A 126 -6.65 7.68 5.40
CA GLY A 126 -7.50 7.89 6.56
C GLY A 126 -7.00 7.12 7.78
N VAL A 127 -7.38 5.84 7.87
CA VAL A 127 -7.07 4.96 9.01
C VAL A 127 -5.57 4.90 9.30
N PHE A 128 -4.71 4.70 8.29
CA PHE A 128 -3.26 4.64 8.53
C PHE A 128 -2.66 5.97 9.00
N HIS A 129 -3.25 7.11 8.62
CA HIS A 129 -2.84 8.42 9.15
C HIS A 129 -3.25 8.57 10.60
N LEU A 130 -4.47 8.15 10.98
CA LEU A 130 -4.91 8.15 12.39
C LEU A 130 -4.06 7.23 13.26
N VAL A 131 -3.73 6.03 12.78
CA VAL A 131 -2.82 5.11 13.47
C VAL A 131 -1.44 5.76 13.65
N THR A 132 -0.92 6.43 12.62
CA THR A 132 0.35 7.16 12.73
C THR A 132 0.26 8.29 13.75
N ALA A 133 -0.82 9.07 13.73
CA ALA A 133 -1.04 10.17 14.66
C ALA A 133 -1.16 9.68 16.11
N PHE A 134 -1.83 8.55 16.34
CA PHE A 134 -1.95 7.91 17.64
C PHE A 134 -0.57 7.54 18.20
N TRP A 135 0.23 6.75 17.46
CA TRP A 135 1.56 6.34 17.91
C TRP A 135 2.52 7.54 18.01
N GLY A 136 2.42 8.51 17.10
CA GLY A 136 3.17 9.77 17.15
C GLY A 136 2.83 10.61 18.38
N GLY A 137 1.56 10.65 18.77
CA GLY A 137 1.09 11.31 20.01
C GLY A 137 1.61 10.64 21.29
N LEU A 138 1.90 9.33 21.23
CA LEU A 138 2.62 8.61 22.30
C LEU A 138 4.15 8.81 22.24
N GLY A 139 4.63 9.67 21.33
CA GLY A 139 6.03 10.05 21.18
C GLY A 139 6.84 9.19 20.21
N LEU A 140 6.25 8.16 19.58
CA LEU A 140 7.00 7.32 18.63
C LEU A 140 7.36 8.12 17.37
N LYS A 141 8.58 7.95 16.88
CA LYS A 141 9.05 8.57 15.63
C LYS A 141 8.58 7.77 14.41
N VAL A 142 7.26 7.72 14.22
CA VAL A 142 6.60 7.06 13.09
C VAL A 142 6.23 8.05 12.01
N LYS A 143 6.13 7.58 10.77
CA LYS A 143 5.70 8.38 9.61
C LYS A 143 4.59 7.65 8.86
N PRO A 144 3.67 8.38 8.22
CA PRO A 144 2.59 7.75 7.47
C PRO A 144 3.12 6.87 6.35
N VAL A 145 2.45 5.74 6.11
CA VAL A 145 2.80 4.80 5.03
C VAL A 145 2.54 5.40 3.65
N MET A 146 1.55 6.30 3.53
CA MET A 146 1.29 7.11 2.34
C MET A 146 1.59 8.57 2.65
N ARG A 147 2.52 9.20 1.90
CA ARG A 147 3.02 10.55 2.16
C ARG A 147 2.79 11.48 0.95
N ASN A 148 1.55 11.93 0.78
CA ASN A 148 1.12 12.81 -0.31
C ASN A 148 1.75 12.40 -1.67
N PRO A 149 1.42 11.22 -2.21
CA PRO A 149 2.03 10.70 -3.43
C PRO A 149 1.71 11.53 -4.66
N LEU A 150 0.57 12.23 -4.67
CA LEU A 150 0.24 13.18 -5.72
C LEU A 150 1.10 14.46 -5.68
N ALA A 151 1.98 14.67 -4.70
CA ALA A 151 2.97 15.74 -4.77
C ALA A 151 4.30 15.28 -5.41
N ALA A 152 4.40 14.02 -5.85
CA ALA A 152 5.62 13.50 -6.47
C ALA A 152 5.93 14.24 -7.79
N THR A 153 7.19 14.61 -7.94
CA THR A 153 7.73 15.21 -9.18
C THR A 153 8.51 14.20 -10.00
N THR A 154 8.81 13.03 -9.45
CA THR A 154 9.53 11.96 -10.14
C THR A 154 8.94 10.61 -9.75
N LEU A 155 9.09 9.60 -10.61
CA LEU A 155 8.76 8.21 -10.29
C LEU A 155 9.59 7.70 -9.11
N ALA A 156 10.85 8.14 -9.00
CA ALA A 156 11.72 7.81 -7.88
C ALA A 156 11.16 8.31 -6.55
N GLU A 157 10.64 9.53 -6.53
CA GLU A 157 9.99 10.11 -5.36
C GLU A 157 8.66 9.44 -5.06
N PHE A 158 7.84 9.16 -6.09
CA PHE A 158 6.56 8.48 -5.97
C PHE A 158 6.73 7.10 -5.32
N TRP A 159 7.47 6.19 -5.97
CA TRP A 159 7.66 4.80 -5.52
C TRP A 159 8.62 4.66 -4.35
N GLY A 160 9.58 5.58 -4.22
CA GLY A 160 10.63 5.49 -3.21
C GLY A 160 10.31 6.17 -1.89
N GLN A 161 9.46 7.21 -1.88
CA GLN A 161 9.32 8.07 -0.70
C GLN A 161 7.89 8.37 -0.28
N ARG A 162 6.91 8.19 -1.19
CA ARG A 162 5.56 8.70 -0.98
C ARG A 162 4.46 7.64 -1.07
N TRP A 163 4.60 6.68 -1.97
CA TRP A 163 3.66 5.57 -2.13
C TRP A 163 4.14 4.34 -1.37
N ASN A 164 3.29 3.83 -0.47
CA ASN A 164 3.49 2.60 0.31
C ASN A 164 4.93 2.42 0.83
N THR A 165 5.38 3.36 1.68
CA THR A 165 6.74 3.34 2.22
C THR A 165 7.02 2.09 3.06
N SER A 166 5.97 1.46 3.58
CA SER A 166 6.00 0.19 4.30
C SER A 166 6.52 -0.94 3.40
N PHE A 167 5.91 -1.13 2.22
CA PHE A 167 6.40 -2.10 1.24
C PHE A 167 7.77 -1.71 0.69
N ARG A 168 8.02 -0.41 0.45
CA ARG A 168 9.34 0.08 0.03
C ARG A 168 10.43 -0.34 1.02
N ASP A 169 10.22 -0.16 2.31
CA ASP A 169 11.21 -0.51 3.34
C ASP A 169 11.52 -2.01 3.34
N LEU A 170 10.48 -2.84 3.21
CA LEU A 170 10.60 -4.29 3.07
C LEU A 170 11.41 -4.64 1.80
N ALA A 171 10.93 -4.24 0.63
CA ALA A 171 11.54 -4.56 -0.66
C ALA A 171 12.98 -4.05 -0.77
N HIS A 172 13.26 -2.85 -0.24
CA HIS A 172 14.61 -2.30 -0.24
C HIS A 172 15.57 -3.19 0.55
N ARG A 173 15.15 -3.67 1.73
CA ARG A 173 16.00 -4.48 2.61
C ARG A 173 16.12 -5.93 2.15
N THR A 174 15.03 -6.54 1.73
CA THR A 174 14.98 -7.99 1.41
C THR A 174 15.36 -8.30 -0.03
N LEU A 175 15.12 -7.37 -0.97
CA LEU A 175 15.30 -7.61 -2.40
C LEU A 175 16.36 -6.68 -2.99
N PHE A 176 16.21 -5.36 -2.82
CA PHE A 176 17.04 -4.38 -3.52
C PHE A 176 18.51 -4.45 -3.09
N ILE A 177 18.82 -4.34 -1.79
CA ILE A 177 20.21 -4.33 -1.31
C ILE A 177 20.96 -5.61 -1.72
N PRO A 178 20.43 -6.83 -1.49
CA PRO A 178 21.13 -8.06 -1.89
C PRO A 178 21.38 -8.15 -3.40
N VAL A 179 20.39 -7.78 -4.22
CA VAL A 179 20.50 -7.89 -5.68
C VAL A 179 21.39 -6.79 -6.26
N ALA A 180 21.32 -5.57 -5.72
CA ALA A 180 22.14 -4.44 -6.16
C ALA A 180 23.64 -4.72 -5.94
N ARG A 181 24.00 -5.41 -4.86
CA ARG A 181 25.39 -5.82 -4.59
C ARG A 181 25.96 -6.76 -5.66
N ARG A 182 25.12 -7.52 -6.36
CA ARG A 182 25.56 -8.53 -7.35
C ARG A 182 25.31 -8.12 -8.80
N PHE A 183 24.26 -7.36 -9.07
CA PHE A 183 23.77 -7.05 -10.42
C PHE A 183 23.63 -5.54 -10.68
N GLY A 184 24.06 -4.69 -9.74
CA GLY A 184 23.95 -3.23 -9.84
C GLY A 184 22.53 -2.69 -9.63
N GLU A 185 22.41 -1.37 -9.55
CA GLU A 185 21.14 -0.69 -9.23
C GLU A 185 20.06 -0.92 -10.30
N THR A 186 20.44 -0.94 -11.58
CA THR A 186 19.50 -1.18 -12.69
C THR A 186 18.92 -2.58 -12.62
N GLY A 187 19.76 -3.61 -12.41
CA GLY A 187 19.32 -4.99 -12.26
C GLY A 187 18.43 -5.18 -11.04
N ALA A 188 18.79 -4.57 -9.90
CA ALA A 188 17.97 -4.58 -8.70
C ALA A 188 16.62 -3.89 -8.89
N THR A 189 16.57 -2.79 -9.63
CA THR A 189 15.32 -2.10 -9.96
C THR A 189 14.39 -3.01 -10.75
N TRP A 190 14.87 -3.59 -11.85
CA TRP A 190 14.07 -4.54 -12.62
C TRP A 190 13.56 -5.72 -11.79
N PHE A 191 14.44 -6.29 -10.96
CA PHE A 191 14.07 -7.40 -10.10
C PHE A 191 12.98 -7.04 -9.09
N VAL A 192 13.12 -5.92 -8.38
CA VAL A 192 12.12 -5.47 -7.39
C VAL A 192 10.77 -5.22 -8.04
N PHE A 193 10.74 -4.55 -9.20
CA PHE A 193 9.49 -4.29 -9.91
C PHE A 193 8.86 -5.58 -10.47
N ALA A 194 9.65 -6.54 -10.95
CA ALA A 194 9.14 -7.84 -11.36
C ALA A 194 8.52 -8.62 -10.19
N ILE A 195 9.20 -8.69 -9.04
CA ILE A 195 8.65 -9.34 -7.83
C ILE A 195 7.39 -8.60 -7.34
N SER A 196 7.38 -7.27 -7.36
CA SER A 196 6.17 -6.48 -7.05
C SER A 196 5.01 -6.86 -7.98
N GLY A 197 5.27 -6.98 -9.28
CA GLY A 197 4.33 -7.46 -10.28
C GLY A 197 3.72 -8.81 -9.90
N LEU A 198 4.56 -9.81 -9.64
CA LEU A 198 4.14 -11.17 -9.28
C LEU A 198 3.33 -11.22 -7.97
N VAL A 199 3.69 -10.41 -6.97
CA VAL A 199 2.90 -10.30 -5.73
C VAL A 199 1.51 -9.73 -6.03
N HIS A 200 1.40 -8.75 -6.94
CA HIS A 200 0.10 -8.24 -7.36
C HIS A 200 -0.67 -9.24 -8.23
N GLU A 201 -0.03 -10.05 -9.07
CA GLU A 201 -0.72 -11.19 -9.72
C GLU A 201 -1.34 -12.14 -8.69
N LEU A 202 -0.57 -12.47 -7.65
CA LEU A 202 -1.02 -13.36 -6.57
C LEU A 202 -2.21 -12.78 -5.81
N VAL A 203 -2.21 -11.48 -5.51
CA VAL A 203 -3.28 -10.86 -4.72
C VAL A 203 -4.48 -10.44 -5.58
N ILE A 204 -4.27 -10.09 -6.85
CA ILE A 204 -5.31 -9.51 -7.73
C ILE A 204 -5.79 -10.54 -8.76
N SER A 205 -4.90 -11.01 -9.64
CA SER A 205 -5.26 -11.85 -10.77
C SER A 205 -5.66 -13.27 -10.36
N VAL A 206 -5.03 -13.84 -9.34
CA VAL A 206 -5.38 -15.20 -8.84
C VAL A 206 -6.80 -15.24 -8.27
N PRO A 207 -7.22 -14.35 -7.34
CA PRO A 207 -8.62 -14.31 -6.90
C PRO A 207 -9.61 -13.94 -8.00
N ALA A 208 -9.23 -13.09 -8.94
CA ALA A 208 -10.06 -12.77 -10.10
C ALA A 208 -10.22 -13.96 -11.07
N GLY A 209 -9.24 -14.89 -11.10
CA GLY A 209 -9.16 -16.00 -12.04
C GLY A 209 -8.87 -15.56 -13.49
N ALA A 210 -8.40 -14.33 -13.69
CA ALA A 210 -8.18 -13.72 -15.00
C ALA A 210 -7.24 -12.51 -14.91
N GLY A 211 -6.85 -11.95 -16.06
CA GLY A 211 -6.00 -10.76 -16.14
C GLY A 211 -4.51 -11.01 -15.80
N TYR A 212 -4.07 -12.26 -15.87
CA TYR A 212 -2.69 -12.65 -15.62
C TYR A 212 -1.71 -11.89 -16.52
N GLY A 213 -0.62 -11.42 -15.92
CA GLY A 213 0.43 -10.67 -16.58
C GLY A 213 0.19 -9.16 -16.62
N LEU A 214 -1.05 -8.69 -16.44
CA LEU A 214 -1.35 -7.26 -16.47
C LEU A 214 -0.74 -6.50 -15.28
N PRO A 215 -0.92 -6.92 -14.00
CA PRO A 215 -0.19 -6.33 -12.88
C PRO A 215 1.33 -6.37 -13.07
N THR A 216 1.87 -7.48 -13.58
CA THR A 216 3.31 -7.59 -13.84
C THR A 216 3.77 -6.57 -14.88
N ALA A 217 3.04 -6.46 -16.00
CA ALA A 217 3.31 -5.48 -17.04
C ALA A 217 3.26 -4.05 -16.49
N TYR A 218 2.27 -3.72 -15.64
CA TYR A 218 2.20 -2.41 -14.97
C TYR A 218 3.49 -2.09 -14.24
N PHE A 219 3.95 -2.97 -13.34
CA PHE A 219 5.16 -2.71 -12.56
C PHE A 219 6.43 -2.70 -13.41
N LEU A 220 6.53 -3.53 -14.45
CA LEU A 220 7.66 -3.47 -15.38
C LEU A 220 7.70 -2.14 -16.13
N VAL A 221 6.56 -1.60 -16.57
CA VAL A 221 6.48 -0.25 -17.16
C VAL A 221 6.93 0.82 -16.17
N GLN A 222 6.54 0.72 -14.90
CA GLN A 222 7.00 1.64 -13.84
C GLN A 222 8.52 1.54 -13.61
N GLY A 223 9.07 0.33 -13.58
CA GLY A 223 10.51 0.09 -13.45
C GLY A 223 11.30 0.65 -14.63
N ALA A 224 10.80 0.46 -15.85
CA ALA A 224 11.36 1.06 -17.07
C ALA A 224 11.38 2.59 -16.97
N GLY A 225 10.23 3.17 -16.61
CA GLY A 225 10.08 4.61 -16.41
C GLY A 225 11.07 5.17 -15.39
N LEU A 226 11.26 4.47 -14.27
CA LEU A 226 12.22 4.85 -13.23
C LEU A 226 13.67 4.87 -13.74
N ILE A 227 14.07 3.87 -14.54
CA ILE A 227 15.42 3.78 -15.12
C ILE A 227 15.64 4.86 -16.18
N LEU A 228 14.63 5.09 -17.04
CA LEU A 228 14.69 6.11 -18.09
C LEU A 228 14.70 7.52 -17.49
N GLU A 229 13.92 7.76 -16.43
CA GLU A 229 13.88 9.06 -15.76
C GLU A 229 15.23 9.43 -15.12
N ARG A 230 16.01 8.45 -14.64
CA ARG A 230 17.39 8.70 -14.17
C ARG A 230 18.32 9.19 -15.29
N ARG A 231 18.02 8.84 -16.54
CA ARG A 231 18.84 9.20 -17.71
C ARG A 231 18.41 10.51 -18.37
N TYR A 232 17.20 11.01 -18.06
CA TYR A 232 16.61 12.16 -18.76
C TYR A 232 15.89 13.16 -17.84
N CYS A 233 16.28 14.43 -18.04
CA CYS A 233 15.47 15.66 -18.04
C CYS A 233 15.68 16.70 -16.92
N LYS A 234 16.34 17.79 -17.31
CA LYS A 234 16.15 19.15 -16.77
C LYS A 234 14.79 19.72 -17.26
N LEU A 235 13.67 19.14 -16.83
CA LEU A 235 12.34 19.70 -17.08
C LEU A 235 11.89 20.62 -15.92
N PRO A 236 11.03 21.62 -16.18
CA PRO A 236 10.33 22.37 -15.13
C PRO A 236 9.54 21.45 -14.19
N THR A 237 9.45 21.82 -12.91
CA THR A 237 8.83 21.01 -11.86
C THR A 237 7.39 20.61 -12.17
N ILE A 238 6.59 21.52 -12.74
CA ILE A 238 5.19 21.25 -13.09
C ILE A 238 5.05 20.16 -14.16
N ILE A 239 5.91 20.18 -15.17
CA ILE A 239 5.90 19.18 -16.26
C ILE A 239 6.31 17.81 -15.70
N LYS A 240 7.34 17.79 -14.86
CA LYS A 240 7.78 16.57 -14.17
C LYS A 240 6.66 15.97 -13.33
N HIS A 241 5.97 16.80 -12.55
CA HIS A 241 4.83 16.40 -11.74
C HIS A 241 3.69 15.79 -12.57
N ILE A 242 3.20 16.52 -13.60
CA ILE A 242 2.14 16.02 -14.49
C ILE A 242 2.56 14.70 -15.14
N ARG A 243 3.80 14.62 -15.65
CA ARG A 243 4.34 13.39 -16.24
C ARG A 243 4.31 12.23 -15.25
N THR A 244 4.78 12.43 -14.02
CA THR A 244 4.78 11.38 -12.98
C THR A 244 3.36 10.90 -12.66
N VAL A 245 2.40 11.81 -12.50
CA VAL A 245 1.01 11.45 -12.22
C VAL A 245 0.40 10.68 -13.39
N LEU A 246 0.54 11.17 -14.63
CA LEU A 246 -0.01 10.49 -15.79
C LEU A 246 0.65 9.12 -16.03
N PHE A 247 1.96 9.03 -15.87
CA PHE A 247 2.71 7.78 -16.07
C PHE A 247 2.33 6.71 -15.02
N THR A 248 1.96 7.11 -13.81
CA THR A 248 1.50 6.19 -12.76
C THR A 248 0.03 5.84 -12.88
N ALA A 249 -0.82 6.81 -13.25
CA ALA A 249 -2.28 6.67 -13.25
C ALA A 249 -2.84 6.04 -14.53
N VAL A 250 -2.35 6.43 -15.72
CA VAL A 250 -2.88 5.94 -17.00
C VAL A 250 -2.82 4.40 -17.11
N PRO A 251 -1.69 3.74 -16.80
CA PRO A 251 -1.64 2.28 -16.88
C PRO A 251 -2.30 1.58 -15.67
N ALA A 252 -2.95 2.29 -14.75
CA ALA A 252 -3.56 1.66 -13.57
C ALA A 252 -4.64 0.62 -13.90
N PHE A 253 -5.24 0.68 -15.10
CA PHE A 253 -6.13 -0.36 -15.63
C PHE A 253 -5.45 -1.72 -15.86
N PHE A 254 -4.13 -1.75 -15.99
CA PHE A 254 -3.39 -3.02 -16.03
C PHE A 254 -3.28 -3.61 -14.62
N LEU A 255 -3.10 -2.75 -13.61
CA LEU A 255 -3.01 -3.18 -12.22
C LEU A 255 -4.37 -3.64 -11.68
N PHE A 256 -5.42 -2.84 -11.91
CA PHE A 256 -6.79 -3.13 -11.49
C PHE A 256 -7.65 -3.39 -12.73
N HIS A 257 -7.41 -4.54 -13.37
CA HIS A 257 -8.08 -4.94 -14.60
C HIS A 257 -9.58 -5.23 -14.39
N PRO A 258 -10.43 -5.13 -15.43
CA PRO A 258 -11.87 -5.29 -15.28
C PRO A 258 -12.32 -6.60 -14.61
N PRO A 259 -11.74 -7.78 -14.90
CA PRO A 259 -12.10 -9.02 -14.18
C PRO A 259 -11.90 -8.94 -12.67
N PHE A 260 -10.86 -8.22 -12.20
CA PHE A 260 -10.66 -7.99 -10.79
C PHE A 260 -11.71 -7.03 -10.21
N VAL A 261 -11.95 -5.90 -10.88
CA VAL A 261 -12.90 -4.90 -10.38
C VAL A 261 -14.31 -5.49 -10.28
N GLU A 262 -14.78 -6.14 -11.35
CA GLU A 262 -16.14 -6.66 -11.43
C GLU A 262 -16.30 -7.99 -10.70
N GLY A 263 -15.28 -8.87 -10.74
CA GLY A 263 -15.35 -10.22 -10.16
C GLY A 263 -14.91 -10.32 -8.70
N VAL A 264 -14.26 -9.29 -8.16
CA VAL A 264 -13.73 -9.29 -6.79
C VAL A 264 -14.23 -8.06 -6.03
N MET A 265 -13.95 -6.85 -6.52
CA MET A 265 -14.21 -5.62 -5.75
C MET A 265 -15.68 -5.25 -5.68
N VAL A 266 -16.42 -5.34 -6.78
CA VAL A 266 -17.87 -5.07 -6.79
C VAL A 266 -18.63 -6.03 -5.84
N PRO A 267 -18.42 -7.36 -5.89
CA PRO A 267 -18.98 -8.29 -4.91
C PRO A 267 -18.62 -7.97 -3.45
N PHE A 268 -17.37 -7.55 -3.20
CA PHE A 268 -16.96 -7.08 -1.88
C PHE A 268 -17.75 -5.84 -1.45
N PHE A 269 -17.96 -4.89 -2.36
CA PHE A 269 -18.73 -3.68 -2.08
C PHE A 269 -20.21 -3.96 -1.82
N HIS A 270 -20.82 -4.95 -2.47
CA HIS A 270 -22.15 -5.43 -2.08
C HIS A 270 -22.13 -6.04 -0.67
N ALA A 271 -21.14 -6.86 -0.35
CA ALA A 271 -21.04 -7.53 0.95
C ALA A 271 -20.91 -6.57 2.14
N ILE A 272 -20.27 -5.41 1.95
CA ILE A 272 -20.15 -4.35 2.98
C ILE A 272 -21.26 -3.28 2.87
N GLY A 273 -22.28 -3.50 2.04
CA GLY A 273 -23.39 -2.57 1.83
C GLY A 273 -23.00 -1.25 1.15
N ALA A 274 -21.85 -1.18 0.49
CA ALA A 274 -21.43 0.00 -0.27
C ALA A 274 -22.19 0.13 -1.59
N LEU A 275 -22.46 -0.98 -2.28
CA LEU A 275 -23.31 -1.04 -3.47
C LEU A 275 -24.60 -1.82 -3.17
N PRO A 276 -25.72 -1.45 -3.82
CA PRO A 276 -27.03 -2.08 -3.61
C PRO A 276 -27.09 -3.51 -4.14
#